data_AF-A0A416V9B5-F1
#
_entry.id   AF-A0A416V9B5-F1
#
_cell.length_a   1.000
_cell.length_b   1.000
_cell.length_c   1.000
_cell.angle_alpha   90.00
_cell.angle_beta   90.00
_cell.angle_gamma   90.00
#
_symmetry.space_group_name_H-M   'P 1'
#
loop_
_entity.id
_entity.type
_entity.pdbx_description
1 polymer ?
#
loop_
_entity_poly.entity_id
_entity_poly.type
_entity_poly.pdbx_seq_one_letter_code
_entity_poly.pdbx_strand_id
1 'polypeptide(L)'
;MPKGDKFIALTSYLENCGMDELRMSFSEIEKIIGFKLSDSAYSYPAQWSNSESQSFAFGWLNAGYLTRQVNISEQTVEFVREEVYNSRKRENVSKRVTQSKIATLPVADAIRCIRTYYNETVKDAHGRYLSWQHCYNAFILNRSNVDDNTFDYLALHLAFYLASWGMYRGSSFLLQKDYKVHIPIVKIIMEKQYNPLVGIAAEELIKNENLDLLDGVSTRIRKAYADELPSFDGVINNATDTLVTKILLGTLGCVPAYDRYYVQAVKQYGISVGNYNRESVKDVAKYYLTYKDDFENVRAELSLHGAEYPMMKLMDMCMWQVAFEENK
;
A
#
# COMPACT_ATOMS: atom_id res chain seq x y z
N MET A 1 20.07 -31.18 -0.58
CA MET A 1 19.42 -31.09 0.75
C MET A 1 18.07 -30.44 0.55
N PRO A 2 16.96 -31.10 0.89
CA PRO A 2 15.68 -30.44 1.11
C PRO A 2 15.84 -29.11 1.89
N LYS A 3 14.97 -28.14 1.59
CA LYS A 3 14.97 -26.86 2.32
C LYS A 3 14.66 -27.13 3.79
N GLY A 4 15.52 -26.67 4.70
CA GLY A 4 15.30 -26.74 6.14
C GLY A 4 16.02 -27.89 6.88
N ASP A 5 16.64 -28.86 6.19
CA ASP A 5 17.30 -30.02 6.82
C ASP A 5 18.31 -29.64 7.91
N LYS A 6 19.00 -28.51 7.76
CA LYS A 6 20.01 -28.02 8.70
C LYS A 6 19.42 -27.65 10.08
N PHE A 7 18.11 -27.41 10.18
CA PHE A 7 17.46 -26.96 11.40
C PHE A 7 16.54 -28.01 12.02
N ILE A 8 16.62 -29.27 11.56
CA ILE A 8 15.77 -30.35 12.05
C ILE A 8 15.91 -30.61 13.55
N ALA A 9 17.12 -30.42 14.11
CA ALA A 9 17.35 -30.54 15.55
C ALA A 9 16.58 -29.49 16.36
N LEU A 10 16.43 -28.26 15.83
CA LEU A 10 15.60 -27.23 16.43
C LEU A 10 14.12 -27.60 16.33
N THR A 11 13.69 -28.15 15.19
CA THR A 11 12.32 -28.65 15.01
C THR A 11 11.98 -29.71 16.05
N SER A 12 12.78 -30.75 16.16
CA SER A 12 12.56 -31.83 17.14
C SER A 12 12.61 -31.32 18.58
N TYR A 13 13.47 -30.35 18.88
CA TYR A 13 13.51 -29.75 20.22
C TYR A 13 12.21 -29.02 20.56
N LEU A 14 11.70 -28.19 19.64
CA LEU A 14 10.47 -27.43 19.84
C LEU A 14 9.23 -28.32 19.91
N GLU A 15 9.15 -29.39 19.10
CA GLU A 15 8.07 -30.37 19.19
C GLU A 15 7.99 -31.04 20.57
N ASN A 16 9.15 -31.36 21.15
CA ASN A 16 9.25 -32.11 22.40
C ASN A 16 9.31 -31.23 23.67
N CYS A 17 9.45 -29.91 23.55
CA CYS A 17 9.60 -29.05 24.72
C CYS A 17 8.31 -28.92 25.55
N GLY A 18 7.15 -29.21 24.95
CA GLY A 18 5.85 -29.16 25.65
C GLY A 18 5.35 -27.75 26.00
N MET A 19 6.13 -26.69 25.75
CA MET A 19 5.81 -25.33 26.16
C MET A 19 5.06 -24.55 25.10
N ASP A 20 4.00 -23.84 25.48
CA ASP A 20 3.26 -22.97 24.56
C ASP A 20 4.04 -21.72 24.15
N GLU A 21 4.95 -21.27 25.02
CA GLU A 21 5.84 -20.14 24.84
C GLU A 21 7.21 -20.49 25.39
N LEU A 22 8.25 -20.19 24.62
CA LEU A 22 9.62 -20.48 24.99
C LEU A 22 10.54 -19.36 24.54
N ARG A 23 11.28 -18.78 25.48
CA ARG A 23 12.36 -17.84 25.19
C ARG A 23 13.69 -18.59 25.18
N MET A 24 14.48 -18.39 24.14
CA MET A 24 15.79 -18.99 23.97
C MET A 24 16.81 -17.93 23.59
N SER A 25 18.04 -18.10 24.07
CA SER A 25 19.19 -17.37 23.57
C SER A 25 19.69 -17.95 22.25
N PHE A 26 20.37 -17.13 21.45
CA PHE A 26 20.99 -17.57 20.20
C PHE A 26 22.00 -18.68 20.46
N SER A 27 22.76 -18.59 21.56
CA SER A 27 23.70 -19.64 21.98
C SER A 27 23.03 -20.98 22.30
N GLU A 28 21.85 -20.98 22.93
CA GLU A 28 21.10 -22.23 23.19
C GLU A 28 20.62 -22.87 21.88
N ILE A 29 20.19 -22.05 20.93
CA ILE A 29 19.79 -22.52 19.59
C ILE A 29 20.99 -23.11 18.85
N GLU A 30 22.16 -22.45 18.91
CA GLU A 30 23.41 -22.95 18.34
C GLU A 30 23.84 -24.30 18.93
N LYS A 31 23.66 -24.48 20.24
CA LYS A 31 23.92 -25.77 20.91
C LYS A 31 23.00 -26.89 20.40
N ILE A 32 21.74 -26.56 20.10
CA ILE A 32 20.76 -27.52 19.59
C ILE A 32 21.05 -27.90 18.13
N ILE A 33 21.33 -26.91 17.27
CA ILE A 33 21.58 -27.16 15.85
C ILE A 33 22.99 -27.65 15.56
N GLY A 34 23.92 -27.49 16.50
CA GLY A 34 25.30 -27.98 16.42
C GLY A 34 26.23 -27.13 15.56
N PHE A 35 25.82 -25.92 15.18
CA PHE A 35 26.64 -24.97 14.43
C PHE A 35 26.27 -23.52 14.77
N LYS A 36 27.18 -22.59 14.45
CA LYS A 36 26.98 -21.16 14.67
C LYS A 36 25.94 -20.59 13.69
N LEU A 37 25.03 -19.76 14.18
CA LEU A 37 24.10 -19.01 13.36
C LEU A 37 24.85 -18.05 12.44
N SER A 38 24.26 -17.75 11.28
CA SER A 38 24.82 -16.77 10.33
C SER A 38 24.93 -15.39 10.97
N ASP A 39 25.93 -14.58 10.60
CA ASP A 39 26.11 -13.21 11.11
C ASP A 39 24.86 -12.33 10.91
N SER A 40 24.06 -12.60 9.87
CA SER A 40 22.78 -11.93 9.64
C SER A 40 21.76 -12.16 10.75
N ALA A 41 21.77 -13.31 11.42
CA ALA A 41 20.86 -13.61 12.55
C ALA A 41 21.18 -12.72 13.76
N TYR A 42 22.43 -12.28 13.89
CA TYR A 42 22.91 -11.37 14.93
C TYR A 42 22.71 -9.90 14.59
N SER A 43 22.37 -9.57 13.35
CA SER A 43 22.33 -8.18 12.87
C SER A 43 20.92 -7.74 12.45
N TYR A 44 20.13 -8.67 11.91
CA TYR A 44 18.85 -8.36 11.27
C TYR A 44 17.72 -9.18 11.90
N PRO A 45 16.77 -8.55 12.63
CA PRO A 45 15.59 -9.23 13.17
C PRO A 45 14.77 -9.95 12.10
N ALA A 46 14.78 -9.45 10.86
CA ALA A 46 14.08 -10.06 9.74
C ALA A 46 14.56 -11.48 9.39
N GLN A 47 15.77 -11.86 9.81
CA GLN A 47 16.30 -13.22 9.66
C GLN A 47 15.53 -14.24 10.53
N TRP A 48 14.82 -13.75 11.53
CA TRP A 48 13.98 -14.55 12.43
C TRP A 48 12.50 -14.48 12.07
N SER A 49 12.15 -13.96 10.89
CA SER A 49 10.76 -13.80 10.46
C SER A 49 10.09 -15.13 10.16
N ASN A 50 8.78 -15.22 10.40
CA ASN A 50 7.94 -16.38 10.08
C ASN A 50 7.65 -16.47 8.57
N SER A 51 8.69 -16.52 7.74
CA SER A 51 8.59 -16.57 6.28
C SER A 51 9.22 -17.83 5.72
N GLU A 52 8.46 -18.58 4.92
CA GLU A 52 8.93 -19.76 4.18
C GLU A 52 9.98 -19.42 3.10
N SER A 53 10.21 -18.13 2.85
CA SER A 53 11.28 -17.67 1.95
C SER A 53 12.69 -17.91 2.52
N GLN A 54 12.82 -18.08 3.84
CA GLN A 54 14.09 -18.28 4.52
C GLN A 54 14.20 -19.70 5.07
N SER A 55 15.29 -20.40 4.70
CA SER A 55 15.51 -21.78 5.14
C SER A 55 15.60 -21.97 6.67
N PHE A 56 15.90 -20.90 7.39
CA PHE A 56 16.00 -20.89 8.85
C PHE A 56 14.64 -21.02 9.53
N ALA A 57 13.60 -20.41 8.95
CA ALA A 57 12.26 -20.40 9.53
C ALA A 57 11.62 -21.78 9.61
N PHE A 58 11.99 -22.70 8.71
CA PHE A 58 11.54 -24.10 8.78
C PHE A 58 11.87 -24.77 10.11
N GLY A 59 12.90 -24.32 10.83
CA GLY A 59 13.26 -24.85 12.15
C GLY A 59 12.11 -24.78 13.16
N TRP A 60 11.36 -23.68 13.19
CA TRP A 60 10.22 -23.51 14.10
C TRP A 60 8.86 -23.67 13.43
N LEU A 61 8.74 -23.30 12.14
CA LEU A 61 7.49 -23.44 11.40
C LEU A 61 7.06 -24.92 11.28
N ASN A 62 8.01 -25.82 11.01
CA ASN A 62 7.69 -27.25 10.92
C ASN A 62 7.27 -27.85 12.28
N ALA A 63 7.70 -27.24 13.39
CA ALA A 63 7.33 -27.65 14.75
C ALA A 63 5.99 -27.03 15.21
N GLY A 64 5.32 -26.24 14.37
CA GLY A 64 4.09 -25.53 14.72
C GLY A 64 4.32 -24.33 15.65
N TYR A 65 5.51 -23.72 15.62
CA TYR A 65 5.84 -22.51 16.37
C TYR A 65 6.00 -21.31 15.44
N LEU A 66 5.85 -20.12 16.01
CA LEU A 66 6.11 -18.82 15.38
C LEU A 66 7.04 -18.02 16.29
N THR A 67 7.94 -17.22 15.70
CA THR A 67 8.67 -16.21 16.45
C THR A 67 7.75 -15.03 16.77
N ARG A 68 7.76 -14.57 18.02
CA ARG A 68 6.95 -13.42 18.48
C ARG A 68 7.80 -12.18 18.67
N GLN A 69 8.91 -12.31 19.37
CA GLN A 69 9.82 -11.22 19.66
C GLN A 69 11.27 -11.70 19.52
N VAL A 70 12.09 -10.86 18.92
CA VAL A 70 13.51 -11.10 18.73
C VAL A 70 14.23 -9.88 19.27
N ASN A 71 15.09 -10.09 20.28
CA ASN A 71 15.94 -9.05 20.82
C ASN A 71 17.37 -9.32 20.37
N ILE A 72 17.86 -8.51 19.43
CA ILE A 72 19.22 -8.63 18.90
C ILE A 72 20.27 -8.25 19.96
N SER A 73 20.00 -7.21 20.76
CA SER A 73 20.94 -6.75 21.79
C SER A 73 21.15 -7.76 22.90
N GLU A 74 20.06 -8.44 23.31
CA GLU A 74 20.09 -9.52 24.31
C GLU A 74 20.32 -10.89 23.68
N GLN A 75 20.39 -10.97 22.35
CA GLN A 75 20.52 -12.21 21.57
C GLN A 75 19.53 -13.30 21.99
N THR A 76 18.25 -12.92 22.08
CA THR A 76 17.16 -13.84 22.44
C THR A 76 16.03 -13.80 21.43
N VAL A 77 15.35 -14.92 21.29
CA VAL A 77 14.13 -15.07 20.50
C VAL A 77 13.07 -15.79 21.32
N GLU A 78 11.84 -15.40 21.12
CA GLU A 78 10.69 -16.03 21.72
C GLU A 78 9.88 -16.80 20.66
N PHE A 79 9.74 -18.10 20.88
CA PHE A 79 8.89 -19.00 20.11
C PHE A 79 7.56 -19.18 20.82
N VAL A 80 6.46 -19.17 20.05
CA VAL A 80 5.11 -19.37 20.56
C VAL A 80 4.40 -20.37 19.64
N ARG A 81 3.69 -21.35 20.20
CA ARG A 81 2.88 -22.27 19.38
C ARG A 81 1.92 -21.48 18.52
N GLU A 82 1.77 -21.86 17.26
CA GLU A 82 0.94 -21.16 16.29
C GLU A 82 -0.51 -21.00 16.79
N GLU A 83 -1.06 -22.02 17.45
CA GLU A 83 -2.41 -21.98 18.03
C GLU A 83 -2.55 -20.91 19.12
N VAL A 84 -1.55 -20.77 19.99
CA VAL A 84 -1.51 -19.79 21.09
C VAL A 84 -1.22 -18.39 20.57
N TYR A 85 -0.34 -18.29 19.58
CA TYR A 85 -0.08 -17.05 18.85
C TYR A 85 -1.36 -16.53 18.18
N ASN A 86 -2.11 -17.41 17.53
CA ASN A 86 -3.35 -17.08 16.83
C ASN A 86 -4.53 -16.85 17.80
N SER A 87 -4.64 -17.58 18.91
CA SER A 87 -5.67 -17.35 19.94
C SER A 87 -5.46 -16.01 20.63
N ARG A 88 -4.22 -15.63 20.96
CA ARG A 88 -3.87 -14.30 21.48
C ARG A 88 -4.02 -13.20 20.45
N LYS A 89 -3.79 -13.47 19.17
CA LYS A 89 -4.13 -12.53 18.09
C LYS A 89 -5.64 -12.32 18.01
N ARG A 90 -6.46 -13.37 18.15
CA ARG A 90 -7.93 -13.30 18.20
C ARG A 90 -8.44 -12.61 19.46
N GLU A 91 -7.86 -12.87 20.63
CA GLU A 91 -8.17 -12.17 21.89
C GLU A 91 -7.68 -10.72 21.89
N ASN A 92 -6.52 -10.42 21.29
CA ASN A 92 -6.06 -9.04 21.12
C ASN A 92 -6.90 -8.29 20.09
N VAL A 93 -7.48 -8.96 19.10
CA VAL A 93 -8.51 -8.38 18.21
C VAL A 93 -9.81 -8.16 18.98
N SER A 94 -10.26 -9.09 19.82
CA SER A 94 -11.46 -8.95 20.65
C SER A 94 -11.32 -7.89 21.76
N LYS A 95 -10.14 -7.75 22.38
CA LYS A 95 -9.82 -6.72 23.38
C LYS A 95 -9.49 -5.37 22.73
N ARG A 96 -8.95 -5.32 21.50
CA ARG A 96 -8.82 -4.07 20.71
C ARG A 96 -10.16 -3.48 20.28
N VAL A 97 -11.22 -4.29 20.19
CA VAL A 97 -12.58 -3.79 19.91
C VAL A 97 -13.16 -3.03 21.11
N THR A 98 -12.63 -3.18 22.34
CA THR A 98 -13.20 -2.55 23.53
C THR A 98 -12.28 -1.59 24.31
N GLN A 99 -11.03 -1.40 23.88
CA GLN A 99 -10.15 -0.37 24.47
C GLN A 99 -9.11 0.16 23.47
N SER A 100 -9.59 0.87 22.46
CA SER A 100 -8.91 2.04 21.92
C SER A 100 -10.01 3.03 21.58
N LYS A 101 -10.05 4.19 22.23
CA LYS A 101 -10.65 5.35 21.58
C LYS A 101 -9.77 5.61 20.37
N ILE A 102 -10.06 4.97 19.23
CA ILE A 102 -9.45 5.35 17.97
C ILE A 102 -9.99 6.75 17.72
N ALA A 103 -9.16 7.75 18.02
CA ALA A 103 -9.50 9.10 17.66
C ALA A 103 -9.44 9.14 16.13
N THR A 104 -10.61 9.19 15.50
CA THR A 104 -10.74 9.60 14.11
C THR A 104 -9.93 10.89 13.91
N LEU A 105 -9.16 10.99 12.81
CA LEU A 105 -8.33 12.17 12.53
C LEU A 105 -9.19 13.44 12.63
N PRO A 106 -8.89 14.35 13.59
CA PRO A 106 -9.65 15.58 13.74
C PRO A 106 -9.62 16.39 12.44
N VAL A 107 -10.77 16.94 12.03
CA VAL A 107 -10.88 17.68 10.76
C VAL A 107 -9.92 18.86 10.67
N ALA A 108 -9.63 19.53 11.79
CA ALA A 108 -8.65 20.62 11.84
C ALA A 108 -7.24 20.14 11.47
N ASP A 109 -6.82 18.97 11.95
CA ASP A 109 -5.54 18.36 11.61
C ASP A 109 -5.51 17.87 10.16
N ALA A 110 -6.63 17.31 9.70
CA ALA A 110 -6.79 16.91 8.31
C ALA A 110 -6.61 18.09 7.36
N ILE A 111 -7.28 19.21 7.63
CA ILE A 111 -7.18 20.46 6.86
C ILE A 111 -5.77 21.02 6.92
N ARG A 112 -5.15 21.05 8.11
CA ARG A 112 -3.74 21.49 8.26
C ARG A 112 -2.83 20.68 7.33
N CYS A 113 -2.96 19.37 7.32
CA CYS A 113 -2.16 18.48 6.49
C CYS A 113 -2.40 18.71 4.98
N ILE A 114 -3.65 18.89 4.56
CA ILE A 114 -4.00 19.23 3.18
C ILE A 114 -3.31 20.53 2.75
N ARG A 115 -3.40 21.59 3.58
CA ARG A 115 -2.74 22.87 3.32
C ARG A 115 -1.22 22.76 3.30
N THR A 116 -0.62 22.00 4.21
CA THR A 116 0.84 21.78 4.20
C THR A 116 1.28 21.11 2.90
N TYR A 117 0.61 20.03 2.47
CA TYR A 117 0.92 19.37 1.20
C TYR A 117 0.79 20.36 0.02
N TYR A 118 -0.30 21.11 -0.01
CA TYR A 118 -0.56 22.09 -1.07
C TYR A 118 0.52 23.18 -1.11
N ASN A 119 0.88 23.75 0.04
CA ASN A 119 1.91 24.79 0.14
C ASN A 119 3.28 24.28 -0.33
N GLU A 120 3.64 23.03 -0.01
CA GLU A 120 4.85 22.40 -0.55
C GLU A 120 4.75 22.15 -2.06
N THR A 121 3.55 21.89 -2.59
CA THR A 121 3.31 21.71 -4.04
C THR A 121 3.57 23.00 -4.82
N VAL A 122 3.06 24.13 -4.34
CA VAL A 122 3.13 25.42 -5.06
C VAL A 122 4.42 26.19 -4.85
N LYS A 123 5.26 25.74 -3.91
CA LYS A 123 6.55 26.38 -3.58
C LYS A 123 7.57 26.32 -4.72
N ASP A 124 7.57 25.23 -5.48
CA ASP A 124 8.50 25.00 -6.58
C ASP A 124 7.71 24.77 -7.87
N ALA A 125 7.85 25.68 -8.84
CA ALA A 125 7.19 25.60 -10.14
C ALA A 125 7.64 24.39 -10.99
N HIS A 126 8.74 23.73 -10.61
CA HIS A 126 9.23 22.49 -11.21
C HIS A 126 9.19 21.31 -10.22
N GLY A 127 8.45 21.47 -9.12
CA GLY A 127 8.37 20.51 -8.04
C GLY A 127 7.69 19.21 -8.44
N ARG A 128 8.22 18.09 -7.95
CA ARG A 128 7.69 16.74 -8.25
C ARG A 128 6.20 16.54 -7.89
N TYR A 129 5.63 17.33 -6.98
CA TYR A 129 4.21 17.20 -6.59
C TYR A 129 3.26 17.64 -7.71
N LEU A 130 3.70 18.55 -8.60
CA LEU A 130 2.96 19.01 -9.77
C LEU A 130 2.74 17.90 -10.81
N SER A 131 3.54 16.82 -10.78
CA SER A 131 3.40 15.69 -11.70
C SER A 131 1.99 15.07 -11.68
N TRP A 132 1.34 15.03 -10.52
CA TRP A 132 -0.06 14.57 -10.42
C TRP A 132 -1.00 15.52 -11.16
N GLN A 133 -0.89 16.83 -10.94
CA GLN A 133 -1.75 17.84 -11.56
C GLN A 133 -1.61 17.82 -13.09
N HIS A 134 -0.38 17.72 -13.60
CA HIS A 134 -0.14 17.60 -15.04
C HIS A 134 -0.73 16.32 -15.63
N CYS A 135 -0.60 15.18 -14.94
CA CYS A 135 -1.19 13.93 -15.40
C CYS A 135 -2.72 14.00 -15.40
N TYR A 136 -3.32 14.36 -14.27
CA TYR A 136 -4.78 14.43 -14.13
C TYR A 136 -5.39 15.39 -15.15
N ASN A 137 -4.85 16.61 -15.27
CA ASN A 137 -5.35 17.60 -16.22
C ASN A 137 -5.22 17.12 -17.67
N ALA A 138 -4.12 16.44 -18.03
CA ALA A 138 -3.97 15.89 -19.38
C ALA A 138 -5.10 14.90 -19.72
N PHE A 139 -5.46 14.00 -18.78
CA PHE A 139 -6.56 13.05 -18.97
C PHE A 139 -7.93 13.73 -19.03
N ILE A 140 -8.17 14.74 -18.19
CA ILE A 140 -9.45 15.49 -18.21
C ILE A 140 -9.62 16.26 -19.53
N LEU A 141 -8.59 17.00 -19.95
CA LEU A 141 -8.64 17.82 -21.17
C LEU A 141 -8.80 16.98 -22.44
N ASN A 142 -8.32 15.74 -22.43
CA ASN A 142 -8.38 14.84 -23.57
C ASN A 142 -9.44 13.73 -23.44
N ARG A 143 -10.34 13.82 -22.46
CA ARG A 143 -11.26 12.70 -22.12
C ARG A 143 -12.14 12.24 -23.28
N SER A 144 -12.44 13.12 -24.22
CA SER A 144 -13.27 12.88 -25.40
C SER A 144 -12.47 12.53 -26.66
N ASN A 145 -11.13 12.62 -26.63
CA ASN A 145 -10.26 12.43 -27.78
C ASN A 145 -9.75 10.98 -27.83
N VAL A 146 -10.22 10.21 -28.81
CA VAL A 146 -9.93 8.77 -28.91
C VAL A 146 -9.11 8.45 -30.16
N ASP A 147 -7.88 8.96 -30.19
CA ASP A 147 -6.91 8.73 -31.25
C ASP A 147 -5.54 8.31 -30.70
N ASP A 148 -4.72 7.67 -31.53
CA ASP A 148 -3.44 7.09 -31.11
C ASP A 148 -2.40 8.14 -30.67
N ASN A 149 -2.43 9.37 -31.18
CA ASN A 149 -1.54 10.43 -30.72
C ASN A 149 -1.92 10.88 -29.31
N THR A 150 -3.22 10.99 -29.04
CA THR A 150 -3.73 11.27 -27.69
C THR A 150 -3.34 10.14 -26.73
N PHE A 151 -3.46 8.87 -27.12
CA PHE A 151 -3.07 7.76 -26.26
C PHE A 151 -1.58 7.75 -25.93
N ASP A 152 -0.71 8.02 -26.90
CA ASP A 152 0.75 8.11 -26.68
C ASP A 152 1.09 9.27 -25.73
N TYR A 153 0.48 10.45 -25.95
CA TYR A 153 0.65 11.63 -25.11
C TYR A 153 0.23 11.37 -23.65
N LEU A 154 -0.93 10.74 -23.44
CA LEU A 154 -1.42 10.41 -22.10
C LEU A 154 -0.58 9.32 -21.43
N ALA A 155 -0.07 8.35 -22.19
CA ALA A 155 0.85 7.34 -21.68
C ALA A 155 2.14 7.99 -21.15
N LEU A 156 2.66 9.02 -21.85
CA LEU A 156 3.82 9.77 -21.41
C LEU A 156 3.55 10.54 -20.10
N HIS A 157 2.41 11.22 -20.00
CA HIS A 157 1.99 11.90 -18.77
C HIS A 157 1.85 10.94 -17.58
N LEU A 158 1.21 9.79 -17.81
CA LEU A 158 1.05 8.76 -16.80
C LEU A 158 2.41 8.21 -16.36
N ALA A 159 3.30 7.91 -17.30
CA ALA A 159 4.64 7.42 -17.00
C ALA A 159 5.44 8.39 -16.13
N PHE A 160 5.44 9.69 -16.48
CA PHE A 160 6.19 10.69 -15.73
C PHE A 160 5.63 10.90 -14.31
N TYR A 161 4.31 10.90 -14.15
CA TYR A 161 3.68 10.91 -12.83
C TYR A 161 4.09 9.69 -11.99
N LEU A 162 3.95 8.47 -12.54
CA LEU A 162 4.33 7.25 -11.83
C LEU A 162 5.83 7.22 -11.48
N ALA A 163 6.70 7.71 -12.36
CA ALA A 163 8.14 7.84 -12.11
C ALA A 163 8.43 8.84 -10.99
N SER A 164 7.79 10.01 -11.01
CA SER A 164 7.90 11.05 -9.98
C SER A 164 7.51 10.56 -8.59
N TRP A 165 6.68 9.52 -8.52
CA TRP A 165 6.24 8.86 -7.28
C TRP A 165 6.86 7.48 -7.05
N GLY A 166 7.95 7.17 -7.75
CA GLY A 166 8.83 6.05 -7.46
C GLY A 166 8.32 4.69 -7.89
N MET A 167 7.50 4.61 -8.95
CA MET A 167 7.04 3.33 -9.53
C MET A 167 8.05 2.70 -10.51
N TYR A 168 9.00 3.50 -11.04
CA TYR A 168 10.08 3.08 -11.94
C TYR A 168 11.40 2.87 -11.18
N ARG A 169 11.39 2.09 -10.10
CA ARG A 169 12.60 1.81 -9.31
C ARG A 169 12.57 0.43 -8.67
N GLY A 170 13.73 -0.01 -8.21
CA GLY A 170 13.88 -1.29 -7.51
C GLY A 170 13.52 -2.48 -8.40
N SER A 171 12.82 -3.45 -7.85
CA SER A 171 12.37 -4.66 -8.55
C SER A 171 11.03 -4.51 -9.29
N SER A 172 10.52 -3.28 -9.46
CA SER A 172 9.31 -3.04 -10.24
C SER A 172 9.50 -3.48 -11.68
N PHE A 173 8.53 -4.21 -12.26
CA PHE A 173 8.56 -4.61 -13.66
C PHE A 173 8.61 -3.39 -14.61
N LEU A 174 8.08 -2.24 -14.18
CA LEU A 174 8.10 -1.00 -14.95
C LEU A 174 9.53 -0.47 -15.19
N LEU A 175 10.51 -0.85 -14.38
CA LEU A 175 11.90 -0.43 -14.59
C LEU A 175 12.47 -0.95 -15.92
N GLN A 176 11.93 -2.04 -16.45
CA GLN A 176 12.35 -2.65 -17.72
C GLN A 176 11.46 -2.24 -18.91
N LYS A 177 10.60 -1.24 -18.73
CA LYS A 177 9.60 -0.83 -19.70
C LYS A 177 9.71 0.66 -19.99
N ASP A 178 9.56 1.05 -21.25
CA ASP A 178 9.36 2.45 -21.59
C ASP A 178 7.90 2.89 -21.37
N TYR A 179 7.63 4.19 -21.55
CA TYR A 179 6.33 4.78 -21.25
C TYR A 179 5.17 4.18 -22.06
N LYS A 180 5.42 3.56 -23.23
CA LYS A 180 4.37 2.98 -24.07
C LYS A 180 3.74 1.73 -23.49
N VAL A 181 4.34 1.12 -22.46
CA VAL A 181 3.69 0.05 -21.67
C VAL A 181 2.34 0.51 -21.08
N HIS A 182 2.14 1.82 -20.94
CA HIS A 182 0.89 2.40 -20.43
C HIS A 182 -0.21 2.54 -21.50
N ILE A 183 0.08 2.40 -22.80
CA ILE A 183 -0.92 2.63 -23.86
C ILE A 183 -2.18 1.75 -23.68
N PRO A 184 -2.08 0.43 -23.41
CA PRO A 184 -3.27 -0.39 -23.16
C PRO A 184 -4.08 0.10 -21.95
N ILE A 185 -3.39 0.58 -20.90
CA ILE A 185 -4.00 1.12 -19.68
C ILE A 185 -4.75 2.42 -19.99
N VAL A 186 -4.13 3.32 -20.75
CA VAL A 186 -4.76 4.57 -21.21
C VAL A 186 -6.03 4.26 -22.01
N LYS A 187 -5.96 3.33 -22.97
CA LYS A 187 -7.13 2.92 -23.77
C LYS A 187 -8.27 2.44 -22.89
N ILE A 188 -8.00 1.61 -21.88
CA ILE A 188 -9.00 1.14 -20.91
C ILE A 188 -9.61 2.33 -20.15
N ILE A 189 -8.78 3.19 -19.55
CA ILE A 189 -9.23 4.31 -18.70
C ILE A 189 -10.07 5.31 -19.49
N MET A 190 -9.78 5.49 -20.78
CA MET A 190 -10.50 6.40 -21.67
C MET A 190 -11.83 5.86 -22.19
N GLU A 191 -12.22 4.63 -21.86
CA GLU A 191 -13.54 4.13 -22.24
C GLU A 191 -14.66 4.90 -21.55
N LYS A 192 -15.73 5.21 -22.29
CA LYS A 192 -16.85 6.03 -21.79
C LYS A 192 -17.54 5.43 -20.57
N GLN A 193 -17.49 4.11 -20.38
CA GLN A 193 -18.07 3.42 -19.23
C GLN A 193 -17.46 3.87 -17.89
N TYR A 194 -16.25 4.43 -17.89
CA TYR A 194 -15.59 4.92 -16.68
C TYR A 194 -15.74 6.44 -16.46
N ASN A 195 -16.50 7.14 -17.30
CA ASN A 195 -16.82 8.55 -17.07
C ASN A 195 -17.43 8.83 -15.69
N PRO A 196 -18.30 7.97 -15.11
CA PRO A 196 -18.84 8.19 -13.76
C PRO A 196 -17.77 8.24 -12.65
N LEU A 197 -16.59 7.65 -12.88
CA LEU A 197 -15.50 7.64 -11.91
C LEU A 197 -14.67 8.93 -11.95
N VAL A 198 -14.74 9.72 -13.03
CA VAL A 198 -13.92 10.92 -13.20
C VAL A 198 -14.31 11.97 -12.16
N GLY A 199 -13.36 12.30 -11.27
CA GLY A 199 -13.59 13.29 -10.21
C GLY A 199 -14.78 12.95 -9.30
N ILE A 200 -15.15 11.67 -9.21
CA ILE A 200 -16.38 11.20 -8.57
C ILE A 200 -16.58 11.78 -7.16
N ALA A 201 -17.80 12.24 -6.90
CA ALA A 201 -18.19 12.75 -5.59
C ALA A 201 -18.25 11.62 -4.55
N ALA A 202 -17.99 11.93 -3.29
CA ALA A 202 -17.99 10.95 -2.20
C ALA A 202 -19.35 10.26 -2.05
N GLU A 203 -20.46 10.97 -2.28
CA GLU A 203 -21.83 10.42 -2.27
C GLU A 203 -22.08 9.39 -3.36
N GLU A 204 -21.44 9.55 -4.52
CA GLU A 204 -21.54 8.62 -5.63
C GLU A 204 -20.60 7.44 -5.44
N LEU A 205 -19.42 7.66 -4.87
CA LEU A 205 -18.39 6.64 -4.65
C LEU A 205 -18.82 5.57 -3.62
N ILE A 206 -19.77 5.87 -2.73
CA ILE A 206 -20.30 4.90 -1.76
C ILE A 206 -21.36 3.94 -2.36
N LYS A 207 -21.81 4.18 -3.61
CA LYS A 207 -22.80 3.35 -4.30
C LYS A 207 -22.16 2.12 -4.92
N ASN A 208 -22.84 0.97 -4.80
CA ASN A 208 -22.30 -0.32 -5.27
C ASN A 208 -22.01 -0.32 -6.78
N GLU A 209 -22.87 0.30 -7.59
CA GLU A 209 -22.65 0.39 -9.05
C GLU A 209 -21.32 1.04 -9.43
N ASN A 210 -20.90 2.09 -8.71
CA ASN A 210 -19.63 2.77 -8.94
C ASN A 210 -18.45 1.98 -8.36
N LEU A 211 -18.64 1.29 -7.23
CA LEU A 211 -17.65 0.38 -6.68
C LEU A 211 -17.41 -0.83 -7.60
N ASP A 212 -18.44 -1.35 -8.25
CA ASP A 212 -18.31 -2.43 -9.23
C ASP A 212 -17.59 -1.96 -10.50
N LEU A 213 -17.84 -0.72 -10.97
CA LEU A 213 -17.04 -0.10 -12.04
C LEU A 213 -15.57 0.03 -11.64
N LEU A 214 -15.29 0.44 -10.39
CA LEU A 214 -13.94 0.59 -9.84
C LEU A 214 -13.20 -0.75 -9.75
N ASP A 215 -13.86 -1.81 -9.29
CA ASP A 215 -13.32 -3.16 -9.24
C ASP A 215 -13.05 -3.70 -10.66
N GLY A 216 -13.96 -3.43 -11.60
CA GLY A 216 -13.85 -3.80 -13.01
C GLY A 216 -12.64 -3.14 -13.70
N VAL A 217 -12.47 -1.83 -13.56
CA VAL A 217 -11.32 -1.12 -14.15
C VAL A 217 -10.00 -1.58 -13.53
N SER A 218 -9.97 -1.79 -12.21
CA SER A 218 -8.78 -2.27 -11.50
C SER A 218 -8.34 -3.65 -11.99
N THR A 219 -9.31 -4.55 -12.20
CA THR A 219 -9.06 -5.89 -12.75
C THR A 219 -8.48 -5.80 -14.16
N ARG A 220 -9.04 -4.92 -15.00
CA ARG A 220 -8.57 -4.74 -16.38
C ARG A 220 -7.18 -4.10 -16.46
N ILE A 221 -6.85 -3.15 -15.59
CA ILE A 221 -5.50 -2.57 -15.49
C ILE A 221 -4.48 -3.66 -15.13
N ARG A 222 -4.76 -4.49 -14.12
CA ARG A 222 -3.86 -5.59 -13.74
C ARG A 222 -3.68 -6.58 -14.86
N LYS A 223 -4.77 -6.96 -15.52
CA LYS A 223 -4.74 -7.86 -16.67
C LYS A 223 -3.91 -7.28 -17.82
N ALA A 224 -4.08 -6.00 -18.14
CA ALA A 224 -3.33 -5.36 -19.22
C ALA A 224 -1.82 -5.43 -18.99
N TYR A 225 -1.34 -5.16 -17.77
CA TYR A 225 0.08 -5.35 -17.46
C TYR A 225 0.51 -6.81 -17.48
N ALA A 226 -0.32 -7.72 -16.95
CA ALA A 226 0.00 -9.15 -16.92
C ALA A 226 0.11 -9.77 -18.32
N ASP A 227 -0.66 -9.25 -19.28
CA ASP A 227 -0.64 -9.69 -20.69
C ASP A 227 0.55 -9.11 -21.48
N GLU A 228 1.23 -8.06 -20.97
CA GLU A 228 2.47 -7.56 -21.56
C GLU A 228 3.60 -8.59 -21.46
N LEU A 229 4.57 -8.50 -22.38
CA LEU A 229 5.78 -9.33 -22.29
C LEU A 229 6.40 -9.20 -20.88
N PRO A 230 6.65 -10.32 -20.17
CA PRO A 230 7.29 -10.29 -18.86
C PRO A 230 8.59 -9.49 -18.85
N SER A 231 8.75 -8.61 -17.86
CA SER A 231 10.01 -7.88 -17.64
C SER A 231 11.13 -8.76 -17.09
N PHE A 232 10.77 -9.90 -16.49
CA PHE A 232 11.70 -10.87 -15.93
C PHE A 232 11.30 -12.28 -16.37
N ASP A 233 12.30 -13.11 -16.69
CA ASP A 233 12.07 -14.45 -17.21
C ASP A 233 11.21 -15.30 -16.27
N GLY A 234 10.17 -15.92 -16.81
CA GLY A 234 9.21 -16.73 -16.06
C GLY A 234 8.32 -15.99 -15.04
N VAL A 235 8.36 -14.65 -14.97
CA VAL A 235 7.60 -13.86 -13.97
C VAL A 235 6.62 -12.91 -14.65
N ILE A 236 5.33 -13.20 -14.52
CA ILE A 236 4.26 -12.32 -15.02
C ILE A 236 4.36 -10.95 -14.34
N ASN A 237 4.20 -9.88 -15.13
CA ASN A 237 4.16 -8.52 -14.62
C ASN A 237 2.96 -8.36 -13.67
N ASN A 238 3.23 -8.04 -12.41
CA ASN A 238 2.20 -7.89 -11.40
C ASN A 238 2.03 -6.41 -11.01
N ALA A 239 0.90 -5.82 -11.36
CA ALA A 239 0.54 -4.49 -10.89
C ALA A 239 -0.01 -4.55 -9.46
N THR A 240 0.76 -4.01 -8.52
CA THR A 240 0.38 -3.93 -7.10
C THR A 240 -0.80 -2.97 -6.89
N ASP A 241 -1.45 -3.06 -5.72
CA ASP A 241 -2.53 -2.14 -5.33
C ASP A 241 -2.05 -0.68 -5.36
N THR A 242 -0.83 -0.42 -4.90
CA THR A 242 -0.23 0.91 -4.98
C THR A 242 -0.09 1.40 -6.42
N LEU A 243 0.33 0.56 -7.37
CA LEU A 243 0.42 0.95 -8.78
C LEU A 243 -0.96 1.23 -9.37
N VAL A 244 -1.92 0.31 -9.17
CA VAL A 244 -3.29 0.46 -9.68
C VAL A 244 -3.95 1.72 -9.12
N THR A 245 -3.87 1.94 -7.81
CA THR A 245 -4.48 3.11 -7.17
C THR A 245 -3.78 4.42 -7.52
N LYS A 246 -2.46 4.43 -7.77
CA LYS A 246 -1.78 5.61 -8.33
C LYS A 246 -2.28 5.91 -9.74
N ILE A 247 -2.42 4.90 -10.60
CA ILE A 247 -3.00 5.10 -11.94
C ILE A 247 -4.40 5.71 -11.83
N LEU A 248 -5.27 5.14 -10.99
CA LEU A 248 -6.63 5.63 -10.81
C LEU A 248 -6.67 7.06 -10.23
N LEU A 249 -5.81 7.38 -9.27
CA LEU A 249 -5.66 8.73 -8.72
C LEU A 249 -5.16 9.74 -9.77
N GLY A 250 -4.16 9.35 -10.55
CA GLY A 250 -3.51 10.23 -11.53
C GLY A 250 -4.31 10.45 -12.81
N THR A 251 -5.32 9.61 -13.09
CA THR A 251 -6.08 9.65 -14.35
C THR A 251 -7.55 9.96 -14.16
N LEU A 252 -8.20 9.35 -13.16
CA LEU A 252 -9.63 9.54 -12.86
C LEU A 252 -9.84 10.33 -11.57
N GLY A 253 -8.86 10.41 -10.68
CA GLY A 253 -8.99 11.11 -9.39
C GLY A 253 -9.98 10.43 -8.44
N CYS A 254 -10.27 9.14 -8.66
CA CYS A 254 -11.41 8.43 -8.05
C CYS A 254 -11.09 7.66 -6.78
N VAL A 255 -9.81 7.44 -6.47
CA VAL A 255 -9.34 6.80 -5.25
C VAL A 255 -7.99 7.41 -4.84
N PRO A 256 -7.66 7.47 -3.54
CA PRO A 256 -6.32 7.83 -3.08
C PRO A 256 -5.27 6.79 -3.50
N ALA A 257 -3.98 7.16 -3.48
CA ALA A 257 -2.92 6.19 -3.71
C ALA A 257 -2.69 5.35 -2.45
N TYR A 258 -2.92 4.04 -2.51
CA TYR A 258 -2.68 3.11 -1.40
C TYR A 258 -1.18 2.79 -1.30
N ASP A 259 -0.36 3.81 -1.08
CA ASP A 259 1.06 3.67 -0.74
C ASP A 259 1.27 3.59 0.77
N ARG A 260 2.53 3.38 1.18
CA ARG A 260 2.88 3.14 2.58
C ARG A 260 2.40 4.24 3.53
N TYR A 261 2.45 5.51 3.11
CA TYR A 261 2.12 6.64 3.98
C TYR A 261 0.60 6.78 4.09
N TYR A 262 -0.11 6.72 2.97
CA TYR A 262 -1.57 6.69 2.99
C TYR A 262 -2.10 5.54 3.87
N VAL A 263 -1.59 4.32 3.66
CA VAL A 263 -2.02 3.12 4.38
C VAL A 263 -1.70 3.21 5.88
N GLN A 264 -0.55 3.78 6.26
CA GLN A 264 -0.21 4.04 7.66
C GLN A 264 -1.24 4.95 8.31
N ALA A 265 -1.52 6.11 7.71
CA ALA A 265 -2.43 7.11 8.28
C ALA A 265 -3.85 6.58 8.45
N VAL A 266 -4.45 5.97 7.41
CA VAL A 266 -5.84 5.47 7.52
C VAL A 266 -6.00 4.38 8.57
N LYS A 267 -4.96 3.54 8.77
CA LYS A 267 -4.95 2.52 9.84
C LYS A 267 -4.81 3.14 11.23
N GLN A 268 -3.91 4.10 11.36
CA GLN A 268 -3.64 4.77 12.63
C GLN A 268 -4.87 5.50 13.18
N TYR A 269 -5.61 6.19 12.30
CA TYR A 269 -6.79 6.96 12.67
C TYR A 269 -8.10 6.16 12.54
N GLY A 270 -8.03 4.85 12.28
CA GLY A 270 -9.19 3.97 12.15
C GLY A 270 -10.18 4.37 11.07
N ILE A 271 -9.69 5.04 10.02
CA ILE A 271 -10.51 5.49 8.89
C ILE A 271 -10.80 4.31 7.98
N SER A 272 -9.83 3.42 7.77
CA SER A 272 -10.06 2.17 7.05
C SER A 272 -9.03 1.10 7.45
N VAL A 273 -9.25 -0.13 6.99
CA VAL A 273 -8.30 -1.23 7.20
C VAL A 273 -7.02 -1.09 6.38
N GLY A 274 -6.94 -0.12 5.46
CA GLY A 274 -5.77 0.22 4.68
C GLY A 274 -5.34 -0.79 3.60
N ASN A 275 -6.18 -1.77 3.29
CA ASN A 275 -6.01 -2.62 2.10
C ASN A 275 -6.88 -2.06 0.97
N TYR A 276 -6.45 -2.15 -0.28
CA TYR A 276 -7.29 -1.67 -1.38
C TYR A 276 -8.45 -2.64 -1.64
N ASN A 277 -9.65 -2.23 -1.26
CA ASN A 277 -10.91 -2.93 -1.50
C ASN A 277 -12.07 -1.94 -1.43
N ARG A 278 -13.25 -2.39 -1.87
CA ARG A 278 -14.48 -1.60 -1.89
C ARG A 278 -14.85 -1.01 -0.52
N GLU A 279 -14.65 -1.75 0.57
CA GLU A 279 -14.93 -1.30 1.93
C GLU A 279 -14.01 -0.14 2.33
N SER A 280 -12.70 -0.27 2.09
CA SER A 280 -11.72 0.76 2.44
C SER A 280 -11.92 2.04 1.64
N VAL A 281 -12.26 1.92 0.35
CA VAL A 281 -12.63 3.08 -0.48
C VAL A 281 -13.89 3.76 0.06
N LYS A 282 -14.91 2.96 0.40
CA LYS A 282 -16.16 3.45 0.96
C LYS A 282 -15.97 4.14 2.30
N ASP A 283 -15.13 3.61 3.18
CA ASP A 283 -14.91 4.19 4.51
C ASP A 283 -14.17 5.53 4.44
N VAL A 284 -13.25 5.70 3.50
CA VAL A 284 -12.58 6.99 3.25
C VAL A 284 -13.56 8.01 2.66
N ALA A 285 -14.45 7.58 1.76
CA ALA A 285 -15.53 8.45 1.28
C ALA A 285 -16.49 8.86 2.41
N LYS A 286 -16.84 7.95 3.34
CA LYS A 286 -17.63 8.29 4.53
C LYS A 286 -16.91 9.27 5.46
N TYR A 287 -15.59 9.13 5.64
CA TYR A 287 -14.80 10.08 6.40
C TYR A 287 -14.89 11.48 5.79
N TYR A 288 -14.76 11.58 4.47
CA TYR A 288 -14.98 12.84 3.74
C TYR A 288 -16.38 13.41 4.02
N LEU A 289 -17.43 12.59 3.87
CA LEU A 289 -18.82 13.00 4.06
C LEU A 289 -19.13 13.44 5.50
N THR A 290 -18.42 12.90 6.48
CA THR A 290 -18.59 13.28 7.90
C THR A 290 -18.20 14.74 8.14
N TYR A 291 -17.25 15.28 7.37
CA TYR A 291 -16.75 16.64 7.47
C TYR A 291 -16.88 17.36 6.13
N LYS A 292 -17.96 17.10 5.40
CA LYS A 292 -18.12 17.53 4.01
C LYS A 292 -17.93 19.04 3.85
N ASP A 293 -18.62 19.85 4.64
CA ASP A 293 -18.57 21.30 4.50
C ASP A 293 -17.16 21.84 4.74
N ASP A 294 -16.45 21.32 5.75
CA ASP A 294 -15.07 21.67 6.05
C ASP A 294 -14.12 21.33 4.89
N PHE A 295 -14.24 20.13 4.31
CA PHE A 295 -13.40 19.72 3.18
C PHE A 295 -13.75 20.46 1.88
N GLU A 296 -15.04 20.68 1.59
CA GLU A 296 -15.47 21.43 0.40
C GLU A 296 -15.02 22.89 0.45
N ASN A 297 -15.05 23.53 1.62
CA ASN A 297 -14.54 24.88 1.80
C ASN A 297 -13.04 24.97 1.44
N VAL A 298 -12.23 24.03 1.93
CA VAL A 298 -10.80 23.98 1.60
C VAL A 298 -10.59 23.59 0.14
N ARG A 299 -11.37 22.63 -0.40
CA ARG A 299 -11.29 22.22 -1.80
C ARG A 299 -11.55 23.39 -2.75
N ALA A 300 -12.55 24.21 -2.44
CA ALA A 300 -12.87 25.42 -3.19
C ALA A 300 -11.72 26.44 -3.13
N GLU A 301 -11.17 26.70 -1.93
CA GLU A 301 -10.00 27.57 -1.72
C GLU A 301 -8.81 27.12 -2.60
N LEU A 302 -8.44 25.84 -2.56
CA LEU A 302 -7.29 25.31 -3.31
C LEU A 302 -7.52 25.31 -4.83
N SER A 303 -8.77 25.18 -5.27
CA SER A 303 -9.10 25.11 -6.70
C SER A 303 -9.07 26.47 -7.40
N LEU A 304 -9.02 27.59 -6.66
CA LEU A 304 -8.86 28.94 -7.22
C LEU A 304 -7.53 29.14 -7.97
N HIS A 305 -6.58 28.23 -7.80
CA HIS A 305 -5.23 28.32 -8.36
C HIS A 305 -5.00 27.40 -9.57
N GLY A 306 -6.06 26.99 -10.26
CA GLY A 306 -5.98 26.50 -11.65
C GLY A 306 -6.14 24.99 -11.88
N ALA A 307 -6.32 24.18 -10.84
CA ALA A 307 -6.79 22.79 -11.00
C ALA A 307 -7.94 22.52 -10.04
N GLU A 308 -9.02 21.94 -10.55
CA GLU A 308 -10.09 21.42 -9.70
C GLU A 308 -9.60 20.12 -9.05
N TYR A 309 -9.48 20.15 -7.72
CA TYR A 309 -9.04 18.97 -6.97
C TYR A 309 -10.22 18.02 -6.74
N PRO A 310 -10.10 16.73 -7.14
CA PRO A 310 -11.07 15.69 -6.77
C PRO A 310 -11.08 15.45 -5.27
N MET A 311 -12.23 15.04 -4.73
CA MET A 311 -12.39 14.75 -3.29
C MET A 311 -11.38 13.70 -2.80
N MET A 312 -11.13 12.65 -3.60
CA MET A 312 -10.15 11.62 -3.24
C MET A 312 -8.71 12.09 -3.35
N LYS A 313 -8.42 13.15 -4.13
CA LYS A 313 -7.10 13.78 -4.09
C LYS A 313 -6.88 14.54 -2.79
N LEU A 314 -7.91 15.20 -2.24
CA LEU A 314 -7.82 15.81 -0.90
C LEU A 314 -7.52 14.76 0.17
N MET A 315 -8.18 13.60 0.12
CA MET A 315 -7.91 12.51 1.06
C MET A 315 -6.51 11.93 0.89
N ASP A 316 -6.02 11.80 -0.35
CA ASP A 316 -4.64 11.42 -0.65
C ASP A 316 -3.63 12.41 -0.03
N MET A 317 -3.78 13.71 -0.30
CA MET A 317 -2.91 14.76 0.25
C MET A 317 -2.89 14.75 1.78
N CYS A 318 -4.08 14.64 2.39
CA CYS A 318 -4.27 14.59 3.83
C CYS A 318 -3.49 13.41 4.45
N MET A 319 -3.85 12.19 4.07
CA MET A 319 -3.32 10.98 4.71
C MET A 319 -1.84 10.78 4.40
N TRP A 320 -1.39 11.17 3.21
CA TRP A 320 0.03 11.14 2.86
C TRP A 320 0.83 12.09 3.77
N GLN A 321 0.37 13.33 3.94
CA GLN A 321 1.08 14.34 4.72
C GLN A 321 1.11 14.00 6.22
N VAL A 322 0.01 13.48 6.76
CA VAL A 322 -0.08 12.99 8.15
C VAL A 322 1.05 11.99 8.43
N ALA A 323 1.13 10.90 7.67
CA ALA A 323 2.16 9.89 7.90
C ALA A 323 3.57 10.39 7.51
N PHE A 324 3.69 11.28 6.53
CA PHE A 324 5.00 11.83 6.15
C PHE A 324 5.62 12.65 7.28
N GLU A 325 4.84 13.46 8.01
CA GLU A 325 5.33 14.25 9.15
C GLU A 325 5.80 13.38 10.31
N GLU A 326 5.17 12.23 10.55
CA GLU A 326 5.55 11.28 11.60
C GLU A 326 6.82 10.47 11.29
N ASN A 327 7.13 10.33 10.01
CA ASN A 327 8.29 9.56 9.54
C ASN A 327 9.49 10.46 9.18
N LYS A 328 9.42 11.76 9.44
CA LYS A 328 10.56 12.69 9.41
C LYS A 328 11.34 12.60 10.70
#